data_AF-A0A380MND1-F1
#
_entry.id   AF-A0A380MND1-F1
#
_cell.length_a   1.000
_cell.length_b   1.000
_cell.length_c   1.000
_cell.angle_alpha   90.00
_cell.angle_beta   90.00
_cell.angle_gamma   90.00
#
_symmetry.space_group_name_H-M   'P 1'
#
loop_
_entity.id
_entity.type
_entity.pdbx_description
1 polymer ?
#
loop_
_entity_poly.entity_id
_entity_poly.type
_entity_poly.pdbx_seq_one_letter_code
_entity_poly.pdbx_strand_id
1 'polypeptide(L)' 'MRTMIRRTREDLLAQRARLLAEVHMTHDELQRRAESYTLSARELSVWHTIEGIDHLLAGDR' A
#
# COMPACT_ATOMS: atom_id res chain seq x y z
N MET A 1 22.77 1.06 19.58
CA MET A 1 21.30 1.19 19.50
C MET A 1 20.87 0.79 18.11
N ARG A 2 20.29 -0.41 17.94
CA ARG A 2 19.74 -0.85 16.66
C ARG A 2 18.27 -0.44 16.68
N THR A 3 17.93 0.69 16.05
CA THR A 3 16.54 1.03 15.73
C THR A 3 16.04 -0.03 14.76
N MET A 4 15.68 -1.18 15.32
CA MET A 4 14.85 -2.15 14.65
C MET A 4 13.54 -1.42 14.49
N ILE A 5 13.35 -0.80 13.33
CA ILE A 5 12.05 -0.24 12.93
C ILE A 5 11.16 -1.47 12.81
N ARG A 6 10.62 -1.94 13.93
CA ARG A 6 9.37 -2.68 13.93
C ARG A 6 8.40 -1.66 13.37
N ARG A 7 8.19 -1.68 12.05
CA ARG A 7 7.04 -0.98 11.48
C ARG A 7 5.87 -1.55 12.24
N THR A 8 5.28 -0.74 13.10
CA THR A 8 4.12 -1.17 13.85
C THR A 8 3.00 -1.34 12.84
N ARG A 9 1.99 -2.13 13.19
CA ARG A 9 0.75 -2.23 12.42
C ARG A 9 0.19 -0.83 12.08
N GLU A 10 0.31 0.12 13.00
CA GLU A 10 -0.12 1.50 12.83
C GLU A 10 0.71 2.24 11.76
N ASP A 11 2.03 2.07 11.73
CA ASP A 11 2.89 2.66 10.70
C ASP A 11 2.53 2.16 9.30
N LEU A 12 2.24 0.87 9.18
CA LEU A 12 1.82 0.24 7.91
C LEU A 12 0.47 0.80 7.44
N LEU A 13 -0.50 0.94 8.34
CA LEU A 13 -1.80 1.53 8.03
C LEU A 13 -1.66 3.01 7.63
N ALA A 14 -0.83 3.78 8.33
CA ALA A 14 -0.56 5.17 8.00
C ALA A 14 0.12 5.31 6.64
N GLN A 15 1.07 4.42 6.33
CA GLN A 15 1.73 4.39 5.03
C GLN A 15 0.74 4.07 3.90
N ARG A 16 -0.14 3.08 4.08
CA ARG A 16 -1.19 2.73 3.12
C ARG A 16 -2.12 3.91 2.87
N ALA A 17 -2.56 4.61 3.92
CA ALA A 17 -3.42 5.78 3.80
C ALA A 17 -2.73 6.91 3.01
N ARG A 18 -1.44 7.15 3.25
CA ARG A 18 -0.66 8.16 2.52
C ARG A 18 -0.52 7.83 1.04
N LEU A 19 -0.28 6.56 0.71
CA LEU A 19 -0.16 6.10 -0.67
C LEU A 19 -1.47 6.27 -1.45
N LEU A 20 -2.61 5.92 -0.84
CA LEU A 20 -3.92 6.14 -1.44
C LEU A 20 -4.22 7.64 -1.66
N ALA A 21 -3.82 8.49 -0.71
CA ALA A 21 -3.95 9.94 -0.85
C ALA A 21 -3.07 10.50 -1.99
N GLU A 22 -1.89 9.92 -2.23
CA GLU A 22 -0.97 10.35 -3.30
C GLU A 22 -1.54 10.11 -4.69
N VAL A 23 -2.23 8.98 -4.89
CA VAL A 23 -2.87 8.64 -6.17
C VAL A 23 -4.29 9.18 -6.28
N HIS A 24 -4.81 9.82 -5.22
CA HIS A 24 -6.19 10.32 -5.13
C HIS A 24 -7.26 9.26 -5.47
N MET A 25 -7.00 8.01 -5.11
CA MET A 25 -7.91 6.89 -5.37
C MET A 25 -8.21 6.12 -4.10
N THR A 26 -9.40 5.53 -4.07
CA THR A 26 -9.72 4.51 -3.07
C THR A 26 -8.96 3.22 -3.38
N HIS A 27 -8.78 2.37 -2.37
CA HIS A 27 -8.18 1.05 -2.57
C HIS A 27 -8.92 0.25 -3.65
N ASP A 28 -10.25 0.22 -3.58
CA ASP A 28 -11.07 -0.56 -4.52
C ASP A 28 -10.98 -0.02 -5.95
N GLU A 29 -10.85 1.30 -6.11
CA GLU A 29 -10.62 1.89 -7.43
C GLU A 29 -9.24 1.53 -7.96
N LEU A 30 -8.21 1.62 -7.13
CA LEU A 30 -6.84 1.27 -7.50
C LEU A 30 -6.75 -0.22 -7.88
N GLN A 31 -7.41 -1.11 -7.13
CA GLN A 31 -7.50 -2.53 -7.42
C GLN A 31 -8.17 -2.80 -8.77
N ARG A 32 -9.37 -2.25 -9.01
CA ARG A 32 -10.08 -2.45 -10.30
C ARG A 32 -9.26 -1.99 -11.49
N ARG A 33 -8.55 -0.87 -11.35
CA ARG A 33 -7.67 -0.34 -12.41
C ARG A 33 -6.42 -1.18 -12.60
N ALA A 34 -5.86 -1.76 -11.53
CA ALA A 34 -4.76 -2.71 -11.60
C ALA A 34 -5.17 -3.96 -12.39
N GLU A 35 -6.34 -4.53 -12.09
CA GLU A 35 -6.92 -5.68 -12.80
C GLU A 35 -7.20 -5.39 -14.28
N SER A 36 -7.56 -4.14 -14.59
CA SER A 36 -7.83 -3.68 -15.96
C SER A 36 -6.59 -3.23 -16.73
N TYR A 37 -5.38 -3.30 -16.13
CA TYR A 37 -4.13 -2.79 -16.70
C TYR A 37 -4.16 -1.31 -17.12
N THR A 38 -5.00 -0.49 -16.49
CA THR A 38 -5.17 0.93 -16.83
C THR A 38 -4.35 1.89 -15.95
N LEU A 39 -3.49 1.35 -15.08
CA LEU A 39 -2.64 2.15 -14.21
C LEU A 39 -1.41 2.68 -14.95
N SER A 40 -1.04 3.92 -14.66
CA SER A 40 0.28 4.44 -15.01
C SER A 40 1.38 3.72 -14.22
N ALA A 41 2.62 3.81 -14.69
CA ALA A 41 3.77 3.20 -14.01
C ALA A 41 3.92 3.66 -12.55
N ARG A 42 3.57 4.92 -12.23
CA ARG A 42 3.59 5.43 -10.87
C ARG A 42 2.49 4.79 -10.01
N GLU A 43 1.27 4.75 -10.51
CA GLU A 43 0.15 4.15 -9.77
C GLU A 43 0.33 2.65 -9.59
N LEU A 44 0.93 1.96 -10.56
CA LEU A 44 1.26 0.54 -10.48
C LEU A 44 2.30 0.27 -9.38
N SER A 45 3.32 1.13 -9.26
CA SER A 45 4.31 1.06 -8.17
C SER A 45 3.65 1.26 -6.79
N VAL A 46 2.72 2.22 -6.70
CA VAL A 46 1.93 2.47 -5.50
C VAL A 46 1.06 1.25 -5.16
N TRP A 47 0.38 0.67 -6.14
CA TRP A 47 -0.44 -0.53 -5.99
C TRP A 47 0.38 -1.69 -5.41
N HIS A 48 1.51 -2.04 -6.03
CA HIS A 48 2.37 -3.11 -5.52
C HIS A 48 2.91 -2.85 -4.12
N THR A 49 3.15 -1.59 -3.77
CA THR A 49 3.55 -1.21 -2.42
C THR A 49 2.42 -1.45 -1.41
N ILE A 50 1.19 -1.10 -1.77
CA ILE A 50 0.00 -1.36 -0.94
C ILE A 50 -0.23 -2.87 -0.78
N GLU A 51 -0.11 -3.67 -1.85
CA GLU A 51 -0.21 -5.13 -1.77
C GLU A 51 0.81 -5.72 -0.78
N GLY A 52 2.06 -5.23 -0.83
CA GLY A 52 3.10 -5.65 0.12
C GLY A 52 2.77 -5.28 1.57
N ILE A 53 2.20 -4.10 1.80
CA ILE A 53 1.73 -3.67 3.13
C ILE A 53 0.60 -4.57 3.63
N ASP A 54 -0.40 -4.85 2.78
CA ASP A 54 -1.54 -5.68 3.14
C ASP A 54 -1.11 -7.13 3.43
N HIS A 55 -0.12 -7.65 2.70
CA HIS A 55 0.49 -8.94 2.99
C HIS A 55 1.17 -8.98 4.36
N LEU A 56 1.94 -7.94 4.71
CA LEU A 56 2.58 -7.83 6.03
C LEU A 56 1.54 -7.72 7.16
N LEU A 57 0.47 -6.95 6.94
CA LEU A 57 -0.62 -6.79 7.91
C LEU A 57 -1.45 -8.08 8.10
N ALA A 58 -1.53 -8.93 7.08
CA ALA A 58 -2.20 -10.22 7.14
C ALA A 58 -1.34 -11.29 7.83
N GLY A 59 -0.02 -11.23 7.69
CA GLY A 59 0.93 -12.16 8.30
C GLY A 59 1.27 -11.88 9.77
N ASP A 60 1.05 -10.66 10.26
CA ASP A 60 1.28 -10.24 11.66
C ASP A 60 0.14 -10.64 12.62
N ARG A 61 -0.47 -11.82 12.42
CA ARG A 61 -1.65 -12.29 13.16
C ARG A 61 -1.31 -13.23 14.31
#